data_AF-A0A349SCC8-F1
#
_entry.id   AF-A0A349SCC8-F1
#
_cell.length_a   1.000
_cell.length_b   1.000
_cell.length_c   1.000
_cell.angle_alpha   90.00
_cell.angle_beta   90.00
_cell.angle_gamma   90.00
#
_symmetry.space_group_name_H-M   'P 1'
#
loop_
_entity.id
_entity.type
_entity.pdbx_description
1 polymer ?
#
loop_
_entity_poly.entity_id
_entity_poly.type
_entity_poly.pdbx_seq_one_letter_code
_entity_poly.pdbx_strand_id
1 'polypeptide(L)'
;MSALSKSSKSEQSLKSLTARTLTAASFAFFLAVTSFIPSGAQEEGKVFELRTYTATPGNLDNLHARFRDHTTRIFRKHGMEVVAYWAPTEGEEAENTLVYVLEHKSRAAADASWQAFIADPEWAEVAAASNANGPILAGIENLFMKATDYSPLQ
;
A
#
# COMPACT_ATOMS: atom_id res chain seq x y z
N MET A 1 20.41 -29.05 68.79
CA MET A 1 21.51 -29.69 68.01
C MET A 1 21.63 -28.88 66.73
N SER A 2 22.53 -27.90 66.61
CA SER A 2 23.96 -28.02 66.24
C SER A 2 24.13 -28.98 65.04
N ALA A 3 24.69 -28.66 63.88
CA ALA A 3 25.55 -27.59 63.37
C ALA A 3 25.37 -27.55 61.82
N LEU A 4 25.73 -26.49 61.08
CA LEU A 4 27.02 -26.31 60.35
C LEU A 4 26.82 -25.01 59.52
N SER A 5 27.54 -23.90 59.68
CA SER A 5 28.99 -23.62 59.62
C SER A 5 29.56 -23.53 58.19
N LYS A 6 30.26 -22.40 57.97
CA LYS A 6 31.12 -21.94 56.86
C LYS A 6 30.39 -21.13 55.77
N SER A 7 30.88 -19.97 55.31
CA SER A 7 32.21 -19.37 55.47
C SER A 7 32.14 -17.84 55.41
N SER A 8 32.83 -17.24 56.38
CA SER A 8 33.35 -15.88 56.38
C SER A 8 34.52 -15.74 55.38
N LYS A 9 34.89 -14.50 55.07
CA LYS A 9 36.11 -14.00 54.40
C LYS A 9 36.04 -13.73 52.90
N SER A 10 35.46 -12.58 52.56
CA SER A 10 36.13 -11.67 51.61
C SER A 10 35.68 -10.21 51.84
N GLU A 11 35.66 -9.77 53.09
CA GLU A 11 36.00 -8.38 53.38
C GLU A 11 37.52 -8.29 53.26
N GLN A 12 38.03 -7.46 52.36
CA GLN A 12 39.00 -6.40 52.67
C GLN A 12 39.63 -5.85 51.39
N SER A 13 39.85 -4.53 51.41
CA SER A 13 40.61 -3.71 50.45
C SER A 13 39.76 -3.02 49.37
N LEU A 14 39.05 -1.95 49.75
CA LEU A 14 39.46 -0.53 49.61
C LEU A 14 39.12 -0.01 48.18
N LYS A 15 38.32 1.05 47.98
CA LYS A 15 38.65 2.44 48.37
C LYS A 15 37.41 3.36 48.34
N SER A 16 37.29 4.13 49.42
CA SER A 16 36.95 5.56 49.52
C SER A 16 35.61 6.12 48.99
N LEU A 17 34.86 6.66 49.96
CA LEU A 17 34.35 8.04 50.02
C LEU A 17 33.82 8.66 48.72
N THR A 18 32.52 8.98 48.70
CA THR A 18 32.09 10.38 48.77
C THR A 18 30.59 10.45 49.07
N ALA A 19 30.24 11.07 50.20
CA ALA A 19 28.90 11.50 50.48
C ALA A 19 28.54 12.69 49.59
N ARG A 20 27.31 12.75 49.07
CA ARG A 20 26.60 13.98 48.69
C ARG A 20 25.11 13.69 48.50
N THR A 21 24.34 14.06 49.52
CA THR A 21 22.90 14.33 49.46
C THR A 21 22.59 15.41 48.43
N LEU A 22 21.59 15.21 47.56
CA LEU A 22 20.79 16.29 46.96
C LEU A 22 19.39 15.77 46.60
N THR A 23 18.41 16.23 47.38
CA THR A 23 17.04 16.62 47.01
C THR A 23 16.50 16.12 45.67
N ALA A 24 15.49 15.23 45.73
CA ALA A 24 14.59 14.96 44.62
C ALA A 24 13.76 16.22 44.31
N ALA A 25 14.09 16.90 43.21
CA ALA A 25 13.26 17.94 42.64
C ALA A 25 12.23 17.28 41.70
N SER A 26 10.96 17.53 41.98
CA SER A 26 9.81 17.14 41.18
C SER A 26 9.96 17.56 39.72
N PHE A 27 9.75 16.62 38.79
CA PHE A 27 9.43 16.95 37.40
C PHE A 27 8.21 16.12 36.99
N ALA A 28 7.04 16.76 37.02
CA ALA A 28 5.82 16.21 36.47
C ALA A 28 6.00 16.08 34.95
N PHE A 29 6.19 14.86 34.47
CA PHE A 29 6.27 14.56 33.05
C PHE A 29 4.84 14.48 32.49
N PHE A 30 4.30 15.64 32.12
CA PHE A 30 3.13 15.71 31.25
C PHE A 30 3.56 15.23 29.85
N LEU A 31 3.32 13.97 29.55
CA LEU A 31 3.46 13.43 28.20
C LEU A 31 2.32 14.02 27.35
N ALA A 32 2.57 15.17 26.71
CA ALA A 32 1.68 15.69 25.69
C ALA A 32 1.66 14.68 24.54
N VAL A 33 0.60 13.88 24.46
CA VAL A 33 0.27 13.11 23.25
C VAL A 33 -0.08 14.14 22.19
N THR A 34 0.90 14.57 21.42
CA THR A 34 0.67 15.32 20.19
C THR A 34 -0.02 14.37 19.23
N SER A 35 -1.34 14.48 19.11
CA SER A 35 -2.10 13.87 18.04
C SER A 35 -1.43 14.28 16.73
N PHE A 36 -0.82 13.31 16.04
CA PHE A 36 -0.54 13.43 14.62
C PHE A 36 -1.90 13.60 13.95
N ILE A 37 -2.29 14.84 13.67
CA ILE A 37 -3.34 15.11 12.70
C ILE A 37 -2.63 14.97 11.36
N PRO A 38 -2.85 13.90 10.57
CA PRO A 38 -2.38 13.91 9.21
C PRO A 38 -3.12 15.05 8.52
N SER A 39 -2.41 16.14 8.24
CA SER A 39 -2.88 17.18 7.34
C SER A 39 -2.82 16.65 5.91
N GLY A 40 -3.59 15.62 5.62
CA GLY A 40 -4.06 15.34 4.29
C GLY A 40 -5.34 16.12 4.14
N ALA A 41 -5.29 17.29 3.49
CA ALA A 41 -6.44 17.70 2.71
C ALA A 41 -6.62 16.60 1.66
N GLN A 42 -7.33 15.54 2.05
CA GLN A 42 -7.69 14.44 1.20
C GLN A 42 -8.56 15.10 0.16
N GLU A 43 -8.02 15.29 -1.06
CA GLU A 43 -8.74 16.02 -2.08
C GLU A 43 -10.11 15.40 -2.25
N GLU A 44 -11.11 16.12 -1.75
CA GLU A 44 -12.50 15.70 -1.83
C GLU A 44 -12.94 15.89 -3.27
N GLY A 45 -13.51 14.84 -3.85
CA GLY A 45 -14.01 14.86 -5.21
C GLY A 45 -13.52 13.68 -6.03
N LYS A 46 -14.36 13.32 -6.99
CA LYS A 46 -14.14 12.25 -7.95
C LYS A 46 -12.80 12.45 -8.68
N VAL A 47 -12.03 11.38 -8.83
CA VAL A 47 -10.82 11.34 -9.64
C VAL A 47 -10.87 10.21 -10.65
N PHE A 48 -10.22 10.42 -11.78
CA PHE A 48 -10.07 9.42 -12.83
C PHE A 48 -8.62 8.94 -12.87
N GLU A 49 -8.41 7.64 -13.05
CA GLU A 49 -7.09 7.05 -13.15
C GLU A 49 -6.92 6.41 -14.53
N LEU A 50 -6.08 7.02 -15.37
CA LEU A 50 -5.63 6.41 -16.62
C LEU A 50 -4.55 5.40 -16.30
N ARG A 51 -4.64 4.21 -16.88
CA ARG A 51 -3.66 3.14 -16.73
C ARG A 51 -3.28 2.60 -18.10
N THR A 52 -1.99 2.51 -18.35
CA THR A 52 -1.40 1.95 -19.56
C THR A 52 -0.59 0.73 -19.17
N TYR A 53 -1.00 -0.43 -19.69
CA TYR A 53 -0.43 -1.73 -19.35
C TYR A 53 0.30 -2.27 -20.57
N THR A 54 1.58 -2.60 -20.39
CA THR A 54 2.39 -3.26 -21.43
C THR A 54 2.46 -4.75 -21.12
N ALA A 55 1.97 -5.57 -22.05
CA ALA A 55 2.06 -7.02 -22.00
C ALA A 55 3.48 -7.49 -22.35
N THR A 56 3.88 -8.65 -21.83
CA THR A 56 5.08 -9.33 -22.33
C THR A 56 4.84 -9.85 -23.76
N PRO A 57 5.89 -10.12 -24.56
CA PRO A 57 5.74 -10.56 -25.94
C PRO A 57 4.80 -11.76 -26.09
N GLY A 58 3.80 -11.65 -26.97
CA GLY A 58 2.81 -12.70 -27.25
C GLY A 58 1.71 -12.88 -26.19
N ASN A 59 1.63 -12.04 -25.15
CA ASN A 59 0.66 -12.18 -24.05
C ASN A 59 -0.47 -11.15 -24.04
N LEU A 60 -0.61 -10.30 -25.07
CA LEU A 60 -1.67 -9.29 -25.12
C LEU A 60 -3.09 -9.92 -25.02
N ASP A 61 -3.34 -11.01 -25.73
CA ASP A 61 -4.63 -11.72 -25.66
C ASP A 61 -4.91 -12.30 -24.26
N ASN A 62 -3.89 -12.86 -23.61
CA ASN A 62 -4.00 -13.35 -22.23
C ASN A 62 -4.30 -12.21 -21.24
N LEU A 63 -3.69 -11.04 -21.46
CA LEU A 63 -3.97 -9.84 -20.70
C LEU A 63 -5.43 -9.38 -20.89
N HIS A 64 -5.91 -9.34 -22.13
CA HIS A 64 -7.30 -9.00 -22.42
C HIS A 64 -8.28 -10.00 -21.79
N ALA A 65 -8.02 -11.31 -21.88
CA ALA A 65 -8.85 -12.35 -21.29
C ALA A 65 -8.97 -12.17 -19.76
N ARG A 66 -7.85 -11.95 -19.07
CA ARG A 66 -7.86 -11.67 -17.62
C ARG A 66 -8.79 -10.50 -17.26
N PHE A 67 -8.72 -9.41 -18.02
CA PHE A 67 -9.56 -8.25 -17.78
C PHE A 67 -11.04 -8.51 -18.05
N ARG A 68 -11.34 -9.09 -19.22
CA ARG A 68 -12.70 -9.37 -19.70
C ARG A 68 -13.45 -10.32 -18.79
N ASP A 69 -12.79 -11.39 -18.34
CA ASP A 69 -13.45 -12.52 -17.68
C ASP A 69 -13.46 -12.36 -16.14
N HIS A 70 -12.51 -11.58 -15.61
CA HIS A 70 -12.27 -11.48 -14.17
C HIS A 70 -12.13 -10.04 -13.67
N THR A 71 -11.10 -9.32 -14.10
CA THR A 71 -10.65 -8.08 -13.43
C THR A 71 -11.75 -7.03 -13.32
N THR A 72 -12.54 -6.80 -14.37
CA THR A 72 -13.59 -5.77 -14.35
C THR A 72 -14.64 -6.02 -13.25
N ARG A 73 -15.02 -7.28 -12.99
CA ARG A 73 -15.96 -7.61 -11.91
C ARG A 73 -15.32 -7.42 -10.53
N ILE A 74 -14.05 -7.81 -10.38
CA ILE A 74 -13.32 -7.68 -9.12
C ILE A 74 -13.06 -6.19 -8.81
N PHE A 75 -12.77 -5.36 -9.81
CA PHE A 75 -12.68 -3.91 -9.63
C PHE A 75 -13.95 -3.32 -9.02
N ARG A 76 -15.12 -3.66 -9.58
CA ARG A 76 -16.41 -3.20 -9.05
C ARG A 76 -16.67 -3.67 -7.62
N LYS A 77 -16.27 -4.90 -7.27
CA LYS A 77 -16.35 -5.42 -5.89
C LYS A 77 -15.61 -4.52 -4.89
N HIS A 78 -14.53 -3.86 -5.31
CA HIS A 78 -13.74 -2.93 -4.49
C HIS A 78 -14.04 -1.45 -4.76
N GLY A 79 -15.16 -1.14 -5.42
CA GLY A 79 -15.60 0.25 -5.63
C GLY A 79 -14.78 1.03 -6.66
N MET A 80 -14.06 0.33 -7.55
CA MET A 80 -13.38 0.92 -8.70
C MET A 80 -14.26 0.74 -9.94
N GLU A 81 -14.78 1.84 -10.48
CA GLU A 81 -15.65 1.78 -11.65
C GLU A 81 -14.84 1.93 -12.93
N VAL A 82 -15.08 1.07 -13.91
CA VAL A 82 -14.43 1.17 -15.21
C VAL A 82 -15.20 2.14 -16.08
N VAL A 83 -14.52 3.18 -16.57
CA VAL A 83 -15.08 4.13 -17.55
C VAL A 83 -14.98 3.57 -18.96
N ALA A 84 -13.79 3.09 -19.35
CA ALA A 84 -13.55 2.53 -20.68
C ALA A 84 -12.23 1.77 -20.78
N TYR A 85 -12.11 0.96 -21.84
CA TYR A 85 -10.93 0.20 -22.27
C TYR A 85 -10.62 0.50 -23.74
N TRP A 86 -9.34 0.49 -24.10
CA TRP A 86 -8.84 0.62 -25.45
C TRP A 86 -7.60 -0.26 -25.69
N ALA A 87 -7.39 -0.64 -26.94
CA ALA A 87 -6.12 -1.15 -27.44
C ALA A 87 -5.65 -0.20 -28.56
N PRO A 88 -4.37 0.21 -28.59
CA PRO A 88 -3.84 1.00 -29.70
C PRO A 88 -4.00 0.26 -31.03
N THR A 89 -4.21 1.01 -32.10
CA THR A 89 -4.48 0.44 -33.44
C THR A 89 -3.27 0.50 -34.38
N GLU A 90 -2.22 1.21 -33.99
CA GLU A 90 -1.02 1.43 -34.80
C GLU A 90 0.24 1.55 -33.93
N GLY A 91 1.41 1.39 -34.56
CA GLY A 91 2.71 1.42 -33.88
C GLY A 91 3.02 0.14 -33.10
N GLU A 92 4.19 0.12 -32.44
CA GLU A 92 4.63 -1.02 -31.63
C GLU A 92 3.68 -1.31 -30.46
N GLU A 93 3.00 -0.27 -29.95
CA GLU A 93 2.05 -0.40 -28.84
C GLU A 93 0.80 -1.22 -29.20
N ALA A 94 0.43 -1.28 -30.49
CA ALA A 94 -0.72 -2.07 -30.95
C ALA A 94 -0.55 -3.57 -30.69
N GLU A 95 0.68 -4.05 -30.53
CA GLU A 95 0.99 -5.47 -30.31
C GLU A 95 1.00 -5.86 -28.82
N ASN A 96 1.06 -4.89 -27.90
CA ASN A 96 1.33 -5.19 -26.50
C ASN A 96 0.61 -4.30 -25.48
N THR A 97 -0.23 -3.34 -25.88
CA THR A 97 -0.74 -2.33 -24.94
C THR A 97 -2.25 -2.43 -24.69
N LEU A 98 -2.63 -2.37 -23.41
CA LEU A 98 -4.00 -2.17 -22.94
C LEU A 98 -4.09 -0.84 -22.20
N VAL A 99 -5.00 0.04 -22.61
CA VAL A 99 -5.26 1.33 -21.96
C VAL A 99 -6.65 1.32 -21.33
N TYR A 100 -6.81 1.86 -20.12
CA TYR A 100 -8.12 1.97 -19.49
C TYR A 100 -8.19 3.09 -18.46
N VAL A 101 -9.42 3.50 -18.15
CA VAL A 101 -9.69 4.51 -17.13
C VAL A 101 -10.59 3.95 -16.04
N LEU A 102 -10.19 4.16 -14.79
CA LEU A 102 -11.02 3.94 -13.62
C LEU A 102 -11.56 5.26 -13.07
N GLU A 103 -12.79 5.26 -12.57
CA GLU A 103 -13.35 6.29 -11.72
C GLU A 103 -13.22 5.87 -10.25
N HIS A 104 -12.74 6.78 -9.42
CA HIS A 104 -12.65 6.63 -7.97
C HIS A 104 -13.33 7.81 -7.27
N LYS A 105 -13.89 7.57 -6.08
CA LYS A 105 -14.57 8.63 -5.29
C LYS A 105 -13.64 9.78 -4.86
N SER A 106 -12.37 9.46 -4.65
CA SER A 106 -11.29 10.40 -4.30
C SER A 106 -9.94 9.71 -4.46
N ARG A 107 -8.84 10.46 -4.39
CA ARG A 107 -7.50 9.88 -4.46
C ARG A 107 -7.24 8.84 -3.37
N ALA A 108 -7.67 9.12 -2.14
CA ALA A 108 -7.46 8.18 -1.06
C ALA A 108 -8.42 6.98 -1.10
N ALA A 109 -9.63 7.16 -1.63
CA ALA A 109 -10.51 6.02 -1.91
C ALA A 109 -9.88 5.09 -2.97
N ALA A 110 -9.18 5.65 -3.97
CA ALA A 110 -8.43 4.86 -4.94
C ALA A 110 -7.34 4.02 -4.26
N ASP A 111 -6.52 4.64 -3.40
CA ASP A 111 -5.44 3.94 -2.68
C ASP A 111 -6.00 2.79 -1.82
N ALA A 112 -7.09 3.04 -1.09
CA ALA A 112 -7.75 2.01 -0.28
C ALA A 112 -8.34 0.87 -1.14
N SER A 113 -8.96 1.21 -2.27
CA SER A 113 -9.58 0.24 -3.18
C SER A 113 -8.53 -0.64 -3.85
N TRP A 114 -7.39 -0.08 -4.26
CA TRP A 114 -6.27 -0.85 -4.80
C TRP A 114 -5.65 -1.79 -3.77
N GLN A 115 -5.48 -1.35 -2.52
CA GLN A 115 -5.02 -2.22 -1.43
C GLN A 115 -5.98 -3.39 -1.20
N ALA A 116 -7.28 -3.11 -1.17
CA ALA A 116 -8.31 -4.15 -1.01
C ALA A 116 -8.35 -5.12 -2.21
N PHE A 117 -8.23 -4.61 -3.43
CA PHE A 117 -8.16 -5.40 -4.65
C PHE A 117 -6.97 -6.37 -4.66
N ILE A 118 -5.77 -5.87 -4.33
CA ILE A 118 -4.56 -6.70 -4.29
C ILE A 118 -4.66 -7.78 -3.21
N ALA A 119 -5.33 -7.48 -2.10
CA ALA A 119 -5.55 -8.41 -1.00
C ALA A 119 -6.70 -9.40 -1.25
N ASP A 120 -7.44 -9.30 -2.36
CA ASP A 120 -8.57 -10.17 -2.65
C ASP A 120 -8.10 -11.59 -2.99
N PRO A 121 -8.58 -12.64 -2.30
CA PRO A 121 -8.21 -14.01 -2.61
C PRO A 121 -8.62 -14.44 -4.03
N GLU A 122 -9.74 -13.95 -4.57
CA GLU A 122 -10.13 -14.23 -5.96
C GLU A 122 -9.11 -13.60 -6.93
N TRP A 123 -8.62 -12.40 -6.61
CA TRP A 123 -7.56 -11.78 -7.42
C TRP A 123 -6.27 -12.56 -7.36
N ALA A 124 -5.87 -13.07 -6.18
CA ALA A 124 -4.66 -13.89 -6.05
C ALA A 124 -4.74 -15.16 -6.93
N GLU A 125 -5.88 -15.83 -6.97
CA GLU A 125 -6.12 -17.00 -7.83
C GLU A 125 -6.08 -16.63 -9.32
N VAL A 126 -6.78 -15.57 -9.72
CA VAL A 126 -6.79 -15.07 -11.11
C VAL A 126 -5.39 -14.65 -11.56
N ALA A 127 -4.65 -13.94 -10.70
CA ALA A 127 -3.29 -13.52 -10.97
C ALA A 127 -2.36 -14.74 -11.12
N ALA A 128 -2.45 -15.74 -10.24
CA ALA A 128 -1.65 -16.95 -10.35
C ALA A 128 -1.98 -17.74 -11.63
N ALA A 129 -3.26 -17.96 -11.93
CA ALA A 129 -3.69 -18.70 -13.12
C ALA A 129 -3.26 -18.00 -14.41
N SER A 130 -3.47 -16.68 -14.51
CA SER A 130 -3.10 -15.89 -15.69
C SER A 130 -1.59 -15.79 -15.92
N ASN A 131 -0.77 -15.96 -14.87
CA ASN A 131 0.70 -15.96 -14.98
C ASN A 131 1.31 -17.37 -14.92
N ALA A 132 0.51 -18.45 -15.00
CA ALA A 132 1.00 -19.82 -14.86
C ALA A 132 2.05 -20.20 -15.92
N ASN A 133 1.99 -19.57 -17.09
CA ASN A 133 2.93 -19.76 -18.20
C ASN A 133 4.00 -18.66 -18.28
N GLY A 134 4.22 -17.92 -17.19
CA GLY A 134 5.13 -16.79 -17.10
C GLY A 134 4.41 -15.44 -16.94
N PRO A 135 5.15 -14.36 -16.67
CA PRO A 135 4.57 -13.04 -16.46
C PRO A 135 3.89 -12.54 -17.73
N ILE A 136 2.63 -12.11 -17.63
CA ILE A 136 1.88 -11.53 -18.76
C ILE A 136 1.97 -10.01 -18.82
N LEU A 137 2.49 -9.36 -17.77
CA LEU A 137 2.72 -7.92 -17.70
C LEU A 137 4.21 -7.61 -17.63
N ALA A 138 4.65 -6.70 -18.49
CA ALA A 138 5.99 -6.12 -18.49
C ALA A 138 6.06 -4.81 -17.71
N GLY A 139 4.98 -4.01 -17.72
CA GLY A 139 4.95 -2.69 -17.08
C GLY A 139 3.55 -2.15 -16.90
N ILE A 140 3.43 -1.23 -15.94
CA ILE A 140 2.21 -0.48 -15.65
C ILE A 140 2.60 0.98 -15.45
N GLU A 141 1.93 1.87 -16.17
CA GLU A 141 1.95 3.31 -15.92
C GLU A 141 0.57 3.77 -15.48
N ASN A 142 0.50 4.75 -14.58
CA ASN A 142 -0.77 5.32 -14.14
C ASN A 142 -0.69 6.83 -13.89
N LEU A 143 -1.80 7.51 -14.19
CA LEU A 143 -1.95 8.95 -14.02
C LEU A 143 -3.34 9.26 -13.45
N PHE A 144 -3.38 9.97 -12.32
CA PHE A 144 -4.62 10.49 -11.74
C PHE A 144 -4.94 11.86 -12.30
N MET A 145 -6.22 12.09 -12.62
CA MET A 145 -6.72 13.29 -13.27
C MET A 145 -8.06 13.71 -12.64
N LYS A 146 -8.36 15.00 -12.76
CA LYS A 146 -9.70 15.54 -12.49
C LYS A 146 -10.40 15.81 -13.82
N ALA A 147 -11.71 15.60 -13.85
CA ALA A 147 -12.51 16.08 -14.96
C ALA A 147 -12.45 17.61 -15.02
N THR A 148 -12.27 18.16 -16.22
CA THR A 148 -12.47 19.60 -16.48
C THR A 148 -13.96 19.93 -16.43
N ASP A 149 -14.31 21.20 -16.23
CA ASP A 149 -15.70 21.69 -16.11
C ASP A 149 -16.55 21.48 -17.37
N TYR A 150 -15.93 21.34 -18.54
CA TYR A 150 -16.59 20.98 -19.80
C TYR A 150 -16.59 19.47 -20.10
N SER A 151 -16.09 18.62 -19.20
CA SER A 151 -16.13 17.18 -19.37
C SER A 151 -17.54 16.65 -19.12
N PRO A 152 -18.07 15.74 -19.97
CA PRO A 152 -19.35 15.07 -19.70
C PRO A 152 -19.29 14.11 -18.51
N LEU A 153 -18.12 13.90 -17.91
CA LEU A 153 -17.87 12.98 -16.79
C LEU A 153 -17.73 13.69 -15.43
N GLN A 154 -18.15 14.95 -15.31
CA GLN A 154 -18.24 15.68 -14.02
C GLN A 154 -19.07 14.90 -12.98
#